data_AF-A0A5L4T324-F1
#
_entry.id   AF-A0A5L4T324-F1
#
_cell.length_a   1.000
_cell.length_b   1.000
_cell.length_c   1.000
_cell.angle_alpha   90.00
_cell.angle_beta   90.00
_cell.angle_gamma   90.00
#
_symmetry.space_group_name_H-M   'P 1'
#
loop_
_entity.id
_entity.type
_entity.pdbx_description
1 polymer ?
#
loop_
_entity_poly.entity_id
_entity_poly.type
_entity_poly.pdbx_seq_one_letter_code
_entity_poly.pdbx_strand_id
1 'polypeptide(L)'
;MVKKIDWTKEFSINNYALDKQHELIFDITNRANELAKEVLEHYDDSLQEELKKMIVKLFDYIKIHFKDEENYMKEIDFPLLEEHKASHKFLVEKTKEILNYSKDPQNFAKELAILTKDWIAKHFCVDDKWIDAYRYKAIHLNEVHFSLETYKTIKALRNPAIEKEECFKYLCVCEDKIHQVPRSIHEELMIEKSLLKCETCEQILIYLGKEEGELKSLKDLEQEFEMIGKSNV
;
A
#
# COMPACT_ATOMS: atom_id res chain seq x y z
N MET A 1 10.66 18.66 -19.61
CA MET A 1 11.08 17.38 -19.02
C MET A 1 10.09 16.99 -17.93
N VAL A 2 9.53 15.77 -17.97
CA VAL A 2 8.76 15.22 -16.85
C VAL A 2 9.79 14.75 -15.84
N LYS A 3 9.78 15.34 -14.65
CA LYS A 3 10.66 14.96 -13.56
C LYS A 3 10.13 13.64 -12.98
N LYS A 4 11.00 12.65 -12.78
CA LYS A 4 10.66 11.41 -12.08
C LYS A 4 10.13 11.75 -10.68
N ILE A 5 9.07 11.07 -10.26
CA ILE A 5 8.55 11.18 -8.90
C ILE A 5 8.73 9.80 -8.28
N ASP A 6 9.71 9.67 -7.40
CA ASP A 6 9.96 8.43 -6.67
C ASP A 6 9.09 8.39 -5.42
N TRP A 7 8.58 7.21 -5.08
CA TRP A 7 7.93 7.02 -3.79
C TRP A 7 8.94 7.26 -2.66
N THR A 8 8.50 7.93 -1.59
CA THR A 8 9.31 8.15 -0.40
C THR A 8 8.45 7.92 0.84
N LYS A 9 9.09 7.74 2.01
CA LYS A 9 8.38 7.63 3.30
C LYS A 9 7.48 8.84 3.59
N GLU A 10 7.72 9.99 2.95
CA GLU A 10 6.83 11.16 3.08
C GLU A 10 5.44 10.89 2.52
N PHE A 11 5.25 9.92 1.61
CA PHE A 11 3.95 9.53 1.04
C PHE A 11 3.32 8.32 1.71
N SER A 12 3.95 7.79 2.76
CA SER A 12 3.40 6.67 3.51
C SER A 12 2.09 7.09 4.19
N ILE A 13 1.11 6.20 4.16
CA ILE A 13 -0.10 6.29 5.01
C ILE A 13 -0.03 5.34 6.22
N ASN A 14 1.19 4.88 6.50
CA ASN A 14 1.55 3.98 7.58
C ASN A 14 0.81 2.63 7.52
N ASN A 15 0.24 2.27 6.37
CA ASN A 15 -0.32 0.96 6.09
C ASN A 15 0.63 0.24 5.13
N TYR A 16 1.37 -0.75 5.62
CA TYR A 16 2.40 -1.44 4.84
C TYR A 16 1.89 -2.00 3.51
N ALA A 17 0.69 -2.59 3.50
CA ALA A 17 0.13 -3.20 2.29
C ALA A 17 -0.19 -2.13 1.24
N LEU A 18 -0.83 -1.02 1.65
CA LEU A 18 -1.17 0.09 0.76
C LEU A 18 0.10 0.85 0.32
N ASP A 19 1.06 1.06 1.22
CA ASP A 19 2.34 1.68 0.86
C ASP A 19 3.11 0.86 -0.18
N LYS A 20 3.05 -0.48 -0.11
CA LYS A 20 3.61 -1.35 -1.16
C LYS A 20 2.90 -1.23 -2.50
N GLN A 21 1.58 -1.02 -2.48
CA GLN A 21 0.85 -0.71 -3.71
C GLN A 21 1.24 0.66 -4.25
N HIS A 22 1.43 1.68 -3.40
CA HIS A 22 1.90 3.00 -3.81
C HIS A 22 3.27 2.89 -4.49
N GLU A 23 4.25 2.25 -3.86
CA GLU A 23 5.59 2.01 -4.42
C GLU A 23 5.50 1.45 -5.84
N LEU A 24 4.71 0.38 -6.03
CA LEU A 24 4.54 -0.26 -7.33
C LEU A 24 3.85 0.66 -8.36
N ILE A 25 2.84 1.42 -7.96
CA ILE A 25 2.14 2.37 -8.84
C ILE A 25 3.10 3.49 -9.28
N PHE A 26 3.92 4.03 -8.38
CA PHE A 26 4.94 5.03 -8.72
C PHE A 26 5.97 4.47 -9.71
N ASP A 27 6.42 3.23 -9.53
CA ASP A 27 7.37 2.58 -10.45
C ASP A 27 6.78 2.40 -11.85
N ILE A 28 5.56 1.89 -11.95
CA ILE A 28 4.85 1.73 -13.23
C ILE A 28 4.62 3.08 -13.91
N THR A 29 4.24 4.09 -13.13
CA THR A 29 4.02 5.47 -13.59
C THR A 29 5.30 6.09 -14.16
N ASN A 30 6.43 5.91 -13.47
CA ASN A 30 7.73 6.38 -13.94
C ASN A 30 8.15 5.66 -15.21
N ARG A 31 7.99 4.33 -15.28
CA ARG A 31 8.32 3.54 -16.47
C ARG A 31 7.46 3.93 -17.68
N ALA A 32 6.17 4.19 -17.47
CA ALA A 32 5.28 4.67 -18.52
C ALA A 32 5.73 6.03 -19.08
N ASN A 33 6.15 6.95 -18.20
CA ASN A 33 6.67 8.25 -18.62
C ASN A 33 8.00 8.14 -19.41
N GLU A 34 8.87 7.22 -19.03
CA GLU A 34 10.11 6.93 -19.78
C GLU A 34 9.80 6.38 -21.18
N LEU A 35 8.93 5.37 -21.27
CA LEU A 35 8.48 4.80 -22.55
C LEU A 35 7.82 5.85 -23.44
N ALA A 36 6.97 6.72 -22.86
CA ALA A 36 6.35 7.81 -23.59
C ALA A 36 7.39 8.79 -24.17
N LYS A 37 8.47 9.05 -23.44
CA LYS A 37 9.58 9.86 -23.94
C LYS A 37 10.31 9.16 -25.10
N GLU A 38 10.63 7.87 -24.96
CA GLU A 38 11.29 7.09 -26.01
C GLU A 38 10.44 7.06 -27.30
N VAL A 39 9.13 6.87 -27.19
CA VAL A 39 8.18 6.91 -28.32
C VAL A 39 8.20 8.27 -29.03
N LEU A 40 8.37 9.37 -28.30
CA LEU A 40 8.44 10.72 -28.89
C LEU A 40 9.79 11.01 -29.59
N GLU A 41 10.89 10.47 -29.06
CA GLU A 41 12.24 10.69 -29.60
C GLU A 41 12.54 9.75 -30.78
N HIS A 42 12.07 8.50 -30.70
CA HIS A 42 12.36 7.42 -31.63
C HIS A 42 11.10 6.58 -31.88
N TYR A 43 10.14 7.14 -32.61
CA TYR A 43 8.87 6.46 -32.87
C TYR A 43 9.07 5.08 -33.52
N ASP A 44 8.54 4.06 -32.85
CA ASP A 44 8.46 2.68 -33.29
C ASP A 44 7.13 2.07 -32.81
N ASP A 45 6.47 1.29 -33.66
CA ASP A 45 5.16 0.71 -33.37
C ASP A 45 5.25 -0.27 -32.18
N SER A 46 6.40 -0.93 -31.99
CA SER A 46 6.59 -1.85 -30.86
C SER A 46 6.67 -1.11 -29.51
N LEU A 47 7.36 0.04 -29.47
CA LEU A 47 7.43 0.91 -28.29
C LEU A 47 6.05 1.49 -27.93
N GLN A 48 5.27 1.90 -28.94
CA GLN A 48 3.92 2.40 -28.70
C GLN A 48 2.99 1.32 -28.15
N GLU A 49 3.13 0.08 -28.61
CA GLU A 49 2.38 -1.05 -28.07
C GLU A 49 2.82 -1.42 -26.64
N GLU A 50 4.11 -1.33 -26.33
CA GLU A 50 4.62 -1.49 -24.95
C GLU A 50 4.05 -0.42 -24.00
N LEU A 51 4.03 0.84 -24.43
CA LEU A 51 3.45 1.95 -23.67
C LEU A 51 1.95 1.71 -23.38
N LYS A 52 1.19 1.26 -24.38
CA LYS A 52 -0.24 0.91 -24.18
C LYS A 52 -0.40 -0.17 -23.12
N LYS A 53 0.39 -1.24 -23.20
CA LYS A 53 0.35 -2.33 -22.21
C LYS A 53 0.69 -1.83 -20.81
N MET A 54 1.66 -0.92 -20.69
CA MET A 54 2.02 -0.31 -19.41
C MET A 54 0.87 0.49 -18.80
N ILE A 55 0.15 1.28 -19.61
CA ILE A 55 -0.99 2.07 -19.14
C ILE A 55 -2.18 1.17 -18.77
N VAL A 56 -2.42 0.09 -19.52
CA VAL A 56 -3.44 -0.91 -19.14
C VAL A 56 -3.11 -1.55 -17.81
N LYS A 57 -1.84 -1.91 -17.58
CA LYS A 57 -1.39 -2.41 -16.27
C LYS A 57 -1.59 -1.37 -15.16
N LEU A 58 -1.19 -0.13 -15.39
CA LEU A 58 -1.39 0.97 -14.43
C LEU A 58 -2.87 1.10 -14.03
N PHE A 59 -3.78 1.03 -15.01
CA PHE A 59 -5.22 1.06 -14.78
C PHE A 59 -5.70 -0.10 -13.90
N ASP A 60 -5.27 -1.32 -14.18
CA ASP A 60 -5.65 -2.50 -13.40
C ASP A 60 -5.14 -2.40 -11.96
N TYR A 61 -3.89 -1.99 -11.76
CA TYR A 61 -3.29 -1.82 -10.44
C TYR A 61 -3.95 -0.71 -9.61
N ILE A 62 -4.22 0.45 -10.22
CA ILE A 62 -4.90 1.56 -9.54
C ILE A 62 -6.29 1.14 -9.06
N LYS A 63 -7.04 0.35 -9.85
CA LYS A 63 -8.36 -0.13 -9.42
C LYS A 63 -8.31 -1.07 -8.21
N ILE A 64 -7.27 -1.91 -8.16
CA ILE A 64 -7.07 -2.84 -7.05
C ILE A 64 -6.68 -2.04 -5.80
N HIS A 65 -5.74 -1.11 -5.96
CA HIS A 65 -5.31 -0.22 -4.90
C HIS A 65 -6.47 0.57 -4.29
N PHE A 66 -7.26 1.25 -5.12
CA PHE A 66 -8.43 2.01 -4.65
C PHE A 66 -9.45 1.16 -3.92
N LYS A 67 -9.67 -0.08 -4.38
CA LYS A 67 -10.56 -1.01 -3.67
C LYS A 67 -10.02 -1.36 -2.28
N ASP A 68 -8.73 -1.65 -2.18
CA ASP A 68 -8.09 -2.03 -0.92
C ASP A 68 -8.02 -0.85 0.06
N GLU A 69 -7.72 0.34 -0.45
CA GLU A 69 -7.73 1.58 0.30
C GLU A 69 -9.15 1.90 0.80
N GLU A 70 -10.18 1.82 -0.04
CA GLU A 70 -11.58 2.02 0.36
C GLU A 70 -12.02 1.04 1.44
N ASN A 71 -11.56 -0.22 1.38
CA ASN A 71 -11.82 -1.20 2.43
C ASN A 71 -11.14 -0.79 3.73
N TYR A 72 -9.86 -0.39 3.67
CA TYR A 72 -9.12 0.09 4.84
C TYR A 72 -9.77 1.33 5.47
N MET A 73 -10.15 2.31 4.64
CA MET A 73 -10.87 3.50 5.07
C MET A 73 -12.18 3.16 5.76
N LYS A 74 -12.92 2.16 5.25
CA LYS A 74 -14.14 1.66 5.89
C LYS A 74 -13.85 0.99 7.23
N GLU A 75 -12.79 0.19 7.34
CA GLU A 75 -12.40 -0.49 8.58
C GLU A 75 -12.06 0.48 9.71
N ILE A 76 -11.48 1.64 9.39
CA ILE A 76 -11.15 2.67 10.37
C ILE A 76 -12.28 3.69 10.58
N ASP A 77 -13.45 3.51 9.95
CA ASP A 77 -14.57 4.46 9.96
C ASP A 77 -14.15 5.87 9.47
N PHE A 78 -13.34 5.93 8.40
CA PHE A 78 -12.86 7.19 7.85
C PHE A 78 -14.03 8.07 7.37
N PRO A 79 -14.15 9.32 7.87
CA PRO A 79 -15.36 10.12 7.71
C PRO A 79 -15.59 10.65 6.30
N LEU A 80 -14.56 10.70 5.45
CA LEU A 80 -14.63 11.26 4.09
C LEU A 80 -14.53 10.17 3.00
N LEU A 81 -14.95 8.95 3.33
CA LEU A 81 -14.86 7.80 2.43
C LEU A 81 -15.56 8.03 1.09
N GLU A 82 -16.76 8.61 1.10
CA GLU A 82 -17.53 8.79 -0.13
C GLU A 82 -16.96 9.89 -1.03
N GLU A 83 -16.40 10.95 -0.45
CA GLU A 83 -15.65 11.97 -1.18
C GLU A 83 -14.39 11.39 -1.82
N HIS A 84 -13.65 10.55 -1.10
CA HIS A 84 -12.43 9.91 -1.59
C HIS A 84 -12.72 8.92 -2.73
N LYS A 85 -13.78 8.11 -2.60
CA LYS A 85 -14.32 7.25 -3.69
C LYS A 85 -14.67 8.03 -4.95
N ALA A 86 -15.19 9.25 -4.81
CA ALA A 86 -15.46 10.10 -5.97
C ALA A 86 -14.16 10.50 -6.68
N SER A 87 -13.09 10.77 -5.92
CA SER A 87 -11.74 11.00 -6.46
C SER A 87 -11.23 9.75 -7.22
N HIS A 88 -11.33 8.56 -6.61
CA HIS A 88 -10.97 7.30 -7.26
C HIS A 88 -11.67 7.08 -8.59
N LYS A 89 -13.00 7.22 -8.59
CA LYS A 89 -13.80 7.05 -9.80
C LYS A 89 -13.37 8.02 -10.91
N PHE A 90 -13.07 9.26 -10.54
CA PHE A 90 -12.56 10.25 -11.49
C PHE A 90 -11.20 9.82 -12.08
N LEU A 91 -10.24 9.39 -11.24
CA LEU A 91 -8.92 8.94 -11.69
C LEU A 91 -9.00 7.71 -12.61
N VAL A 92 -9.87 6.75 -12.29
CA VAL A 92 -10.12 5.56 -13.13
C VAL A 92 -10.61 5.96 -14.51
N GLU A 93 -11.61 6.85 -14.60
CA GLU A 93 -12.11 7.32 -15.91
C GLU A 93 -11.04 8.08 -16.70
N LYS A 94 -10.24 8.95 -16.04
CA LYS A 94 -9.12 9.64 -16.69
C LYS A 94 -8.07 8.69 -17.23
N THR A 95 -7.71 7.67 -16.46
CA THR A 95 -6.73 6.67 -16.91
C THR A 95 -7.25 5.91 -18.13
N LYS A 96 -8.55 5.59 -18.18
CA LYS A 96 -9.18 4.95 -19.33
C LYS A 96 -9.23 5.86 -20.56
N GLU A 97 -9.55 7.15 -20.38
CA GLU A 97 -9.61 8.14 -21.47
C GLU A 97 -8.28 8.28 -22.23
N ILE A 98 -7.14 8.11 -21.53
CA ILE A 98 -5.80 8.21 -22.13
C ILE A 98 -5.60 7.20 -23.28
N LEU A 99 -6.20 6.00 -23.18
CA LEU A 99 -6.11 4.98 -24.23
C LEU A 99 -6.77 5.42 -25.56
N ASN A 100 -7.67 6.40 -25.55
CA ASN A 100 -8.26 6.97 -26.78
C ASN A 100 -7.21 7.69 -27.63
N TYR A 101 -6.15 8.21 -27.01
CA TYR A 101 -5.04 8.88 -27.70
C TYR A 101 -3.96 7.90 -28.16
N SER A 102 -4.14 6.60 -27.97
CA SER A 102 -3.09 5.61 -28.21
C SER A 102 -2.62 5.46 -29.66
N LYS A 103 -3.24 6.16 -30.62
CA LYS A 103 -2.80 6.27 -32.03
C LYS A 103 -2.07 7.59 -32.33
N ASP A 104 -2.06 8.53 -31.39
CA ASP A 104 -1.40 9.83 -31.48
C ASP A 104 -0.35 9.92 -30.37
N PRO A 105 0.92 9.60 -30.67
CA PRO A 105 2.00 9.58 -29.68
C PRO A 105 2.16 10.86 -28.88
N GLN A 106 1.98 12.02 -29.53
CA GLN A 106 2.16 13.32 -28.87
C GLN A 106 1.07 13.57 -27.83
N ASN A 107 -0.20 13.36 -28.23
CA ASN A 107 -1.30 13.51 -27.28
C ASN A 107 -1.29 12.41 -26.22
N PHE A 108 -0.91 11.18 -26.56
CA PHE A 108 -0.82 10.07 -25.60
C PHE A 108 0.19 10.36 -24.49
N ALA A 109 1.40 10.79 -24.86
CA ALA A 109 2.44 11.15 -23.90
C ALA A 109 2.07 12.38 -23.06
N LYS A 110 1.42 13.38 -23.68
CA LYS A 110 0.94 14.58 -22.98
C LYS A 110 -0.12 14.25 -21.93
N GLU A 111 -1.14 13.48 -22.29
CA GLU A 111 -2.23 13.12 -21.37
C GLU A 111 -1.73 12.19 -20.25
N LEU A 112 -0.78 11.29 -20.54
CA LEU A 112 -0.08 10.53 -19.51
C LEU A 112 0.67 11.46 -18.54
N ALA A 113 1.42 12.44 -19.04
CA ALA A 113 2.14 13.37 -18.18
C ALA A 113 1.21 14.18 -17.26
N ILE A 114 0.00 14.54 -17.74
CA ILE A 114 -1.04 15.20 -16.94
C ILE A 114 -1.58 14.24 -15.87
N LEU A 115 -1.94 13.00 -16.24
CA LEU A 115 -2.39 11.99 -15.27
C LEU A 115 -1.38 11.78 -14.15
N THR A 116 -0.11 11.60 -14.51
CA THR A 116 0.94 11.28 -13.54
C THR A 116 1.21 12.43 -12.57
N LYS A 117 1.29 13.68 -13.05
CA LYS A 117 1.63 14.84 -12.22
C LYS A 117 0.45 15.45 -11.48
N ASP A 118 -0.69 15.58 -12.14
CA ASP A 118 -1.79 16.40 -11.62
C ASP A 118 -2.79 15.55 -10.83
N TRP A 119 -2.85 14.24 -11.11
CA TRP A 119 -3.82 13.34 -10.52
C TRP A 119 -3.18 12.31 -9.62
N ILE A 120 -2.30 11.45 -10.15
CA ILE A 120 -1.63 10.40 -9.36
C ILE A 120 -0.82 11.05 -8.23
N ALA A 121 0.13 11.93 -8.55
CA ALA A 121 0.95 12.55 -7.51
C ALA A 121 0.11 13.38 -6.51
N LYS A 122 -0.94 14.06 -6.96
CA LYS A 122 -1.82 14.79 -6.04
C LYS A 122 -2.55 13.84 -5.09
N HIS A 123 -3.11 12.76 -5.62
CA HIS A 123 -3.88 11.80 -4.84
C HIS A 123 -3.02 11.18 -3.72
N PHE A 124 -1.93 10.52 -4.10
CA PHE A 124 -1.02 9.87 -3.14
C PHE A 124 -0.37 10.84 -2.15
N CYS A 125 -0.03 12.06 -2.59
CA CYS A 125 0.67 13.02 -1.72
C CYS A 125 -0.26 13.89 -0.87
N VAL A 126 -1.55 13.97 -1.19
CA VAL A 126 -2.49 14.92 -0.55
C VAL A 126 -3.73 14.22 -0.04
N ASP A 127 -4.45 13.48 -0.89
CA ASP A 127 -5.73 12.87 -0.53
C ASP A 127 -5.49 11.74 0.48
N ASP A 128 -4.62 10.78 0.17
CA ASP A 128 -4.36 9.60 1.03
C ASP A 128 -3.73 10.01 2.37
N LYS A 129 -3.04 11.15 2.41
CA LYS A 129 -2.48 11.70 3.65
C LYS A 129 -3.53 12.04 4.69
N TRP A 130 -4.78 12.26 4.29
CA TRP A 130 -5.86 12.48 5.25
C TRP A 130 -6.18 11.22 6.02
N ILE A 131 -6.01 10.05 5.41
CA ILE A 131 -6.18 8.73 6.04
C ILE A 131 -5.17 8.58 7.18
N ASP A 132 -3.89 8.87 6.90
CA ASP A 132 -2.82 8.83 7.90
C ASP A 132 -3.09 9.77 9.08
N ALA A 133 -3.45 11.03 8.77
CA ALA A 133 -3.75 12.04 9.78
C ALA A 133 -4.97 11.67 10.64
N TYR A 134 -5.96 11.01 10.05
CA TYR A 134 -7.13 10.51 10.76
C TYR A 134 -6.77 9.33 11.65
N ARG A 135 -6.02 8.35 11.13
CA ARG A 135 -5.58 7.18 11.88
C ARG A 135 -4.79 7.55 13.13
N TYR A 136 -3.87 8.52 13.04
CA TYR A 136 -3.11 8.99 14.20
C TYR A 136 -4.00 9.49 15.35
N LYS A 137 -5.19 10.01 15.02
CA LYS A 137 -6.17 10.53 15.99
C LYS A 137 -7.24 9.52 16.38
N ALA A 138 -7.41 8.46 15.59
CA ALA A 138 -8.42 7.43 15.82
C ALA A 138 -7.90 6.39 16.82
N ILE A 139 -8.72 6.07 17.82
CA ILE A 139 -8.50 4.97 18.75
C ILE A 139 -9.32 3.79 18.23
N HIS A 140 -8.67 2.68 17.91
CA HIS A 140 -9.39 1.48 17.45
C HIS A 140 -9.86 0.68 18.68
N LEU A 141 -11.15 0.34 18.78
CA LEU A 141 -11.72 -0.28 20.00
C LEU A 141 -11.12 -1.66 20.32
N ASN A 142 -10.71 -2.41 19.30
CA ASN A 142 -10.06 -3.72 19.48
C ASN A 142 -8.54 -3.62 19.64
N GLU A 143 -8.00 -2.41 19.78
CA GLU A 143 -6.57 -2.21 19.93
C GLU A 143 -6.14 -2.30 21.39
N VAL A 144 -5.05 -3.00 21.62
CA VAL A 144 -4.41 -3.09 22.91
C VAL A 144 -3.65 -1.78 23.17
N HIS A 145 -4.18 -0.96 24.08
CA HIS A 145 -3.63 0.36 24.42
C HIS A 145 -2.45 0.32 25.42
N PHE A 146 -1.62 -0.72 25.36
CA PHE A 146 -0.39 -0.84 26.15
C PHE A 146 0.68 -1.60 25.38
N SER A 147 1.95 -1.37 25.74
CA SER A 147 3.09 -1.93 25.02
C SER A 147 3.14 -3.46 25.11
N LEU A 148 3.84 -4.09 24.15
CA LEU A 148 4.12 -5.53 24.20
C LEU A 148 4.78 -5.95 25.53
N GLU A 149 5.71 -5.14 26.05
CA GLU A 149 6.37 -5.42 27.35
C GLU A 149 5.38 -5.35 28.52
N THR A 150 4.46 -4.39 28.50
CA THR A 150 3.37 -4.33 29.47
C THR A 150 2.46 -5.55 29.35
N TYR A 151 2.15 -5.99 28.13
CA TYR A 151 1.32 -7.16 27.89
C TYR A 151 1.98 -8.44 28.40
N LYS A 152 3.27 -8.65 28.07
CA LYS A 152 4.10 -9.74 28.60
C LYS A 152 4.09 -9.73 30.12
N THR A 153 4.26 -8.57 30.75
CA THR A 153 4.22 -8.42 32.20
C THR A 153 2.88 -8.88 32.77
N ILE A 154 1.76 -8.43 32.20
CA ILE A 154 0.41 -8.84 32.63
C ILE A 154 0.21 -10.35 32.50
N LYS A 155 0.68 -10.96 31.40
CA LYS A 155 0.56 -12.40 31.18
C LYS A 155 1.48 -13.22 32.06
N ALA A 156 2.69 -12.74 32.34
CA ALA A 156 3.66 -13.41 33.20
C ALA A 156 3.11 -13.62 34.63
N LEU A 157 2.22 -12.74 35.10
CA LEU A 157 1.51 -12.92 36.37
C LEU A 157 0.67 -14.20 36.42
N ARG A 158 0.16 -14.67 35.27
CA ARG A 158 -0.65 -15.90 35.15
C ARG A 158 0.17 -17.08 34.66
N ASN A 159 1.15 -16.85 33.78
CA ASN A 159 2.07 -17.85 33.26
C ASN A 159 3.52 -17.35 33.37
N PRO A 160 4.24 -17.69 34.46
CA PRO A 160 5.62 -17.26 34.68
C PRO A 160 6.63 -17.77 33.63
N ALA A 161 6.26 -18.75 32.80
CA ALA A 161 7.13 -19.33 31.77
C ALA A 161 6.99 -18.66 30.40
N ILE A 162 6.24 -17.55 30.29
CA ILE A 162 5.93 -16.90 29.00
C ILE A 162 7.16 -16.49 28.19
N GLU A 163 8.25 -16.10 28.84
CA GLU A 163 9.49 -15.71 28.16
C GLU A 163 10.18 -16.88 27.45
N LYS A 164 9.80 -18.12 27.76
CA LYS A 164 10.34 -19.35 27.15
C LYS A 164 9.48 -19.86 25.99
N GLU A 165 8.36 -19.20 25.70
CA GLU A 165 7.48 -19.60 24.61
C GLU A 165 8.12 -19.36 23.23
N GLU A 166 7.71 -20.15 22.25
CA GLU A 166 7.96 -19.84 20.84
C GLU A 166 7.44 -18.42 20.53
N CYS A 167 8.25 -17.60 19.86
CA CYS A 167 7.87 -16.24 19.49
C CYS A 167 7.55 -16.13 18.01
N PHE A 168 6.56 -15.29 17.72
CA PHE A 168 6.10 -14.92 16.40
C PHE A 168 6.63 -13.52 16.06
N LYS A 169 7.03 -13.34 14.79
CA LYS A 169 7.61 -12.08 14.31
C LYS A 169 6.52 -11.11 13.88
N TYR A 170 6.59 -9.90 14.40
CA TYR A 170 5.73 -8.79 14.01
C TYR A 170 6.60 -7.62 13.54
N LEU A 171 6.27 -7.03 12.39
CA LEU A 171 6.96 -5.87 11.84
C LEU A 171 6.36 -4.57 12.37
N CYS A 172 7.24 -3.64 12.74
CA CYS A 172 6.92 -2.24 12.94
C CYS A 172 7.53 -1.39 11.81
N VAL A 173 6.73 -0.50 11.21
CA VAL A 173 7.09 0.28 10.01
C VAL A 173 7.97 1.51 10.32
N CYS A 174 8.00 1.98 11.57
CA CYS A 174 8.77 3.19 11.92
C CYS A 174 10.29 3.02 11.81
N GLU A 175 10.79 1.80 12.07
CA GLU A 175 12.23 1.47 12.10
C GLU A 175 12.55 0.15 11.39
N ASP A 176 11.58 -0.44 10.67
CA ASP A 176 11.66 -1.82 10.17
C ASP A 176 12.03 -2.83 11.29
N LYS A 177 11.60 -2.51 12.52
CA LYS A 177 11.92 -3.26 13.74
C LYS A 177 11.02 -4.49 13.84
N ILE A 178 11.64 -5.65 14.03
CA ILE A 178 10.91 -6.90 14.28
C ILE A 178 10.70 -7.07 15.79
N HIS A 179 9.44 -7.12 16.19
CA HIS A 179 9.00 -7.45 17.54
C HIS A 179 8.76 -8.97 17.68
N GLN A 180 9.26 -9.55 18.77
CA GLN A 180 9.06 -10.96 19.11
C GLN A 180 7.90 -11.09 20.09
N VAL A 181 6.79 -11.66 19.61
CA VAL A 181 5.54 -11.82 20.37
C VAL A 181 5.39 -13.29 20.81
N PRO A 182 5.34 -13.59 22.13
CA PRO A 182 5.14 -14.95 22.63
C PRO A 182 3.88 -15.63 22.09
N ARG A 183 3.93 -16.95 21.91
CA ARG A 183 2.87 -17.78 21.35
C ARG A 183 1.50 -17.54 21.99
N SER A 184 1.43 -17.50 23.31
CA SER A 184 0.15 -17.30 24.01
C SER A 184 -0.48 -15.94 23.72
N ILE A 185 0.34 -14.88 23.60
CA ILE A 185 -0.13 -13.54 23.20
C ILE A 185 -0.56 -13.54 21.73
N HIS A 186 0.23 -14.16 20.86
CA HIS A 186 -0.13 -14.29 19.44
C HIS A 186 -1.47 -15.00 19.26
N GLU A 187 -1.68 -16.17 19.88
CA GLU A 187 -2.92 -16.94 19.80
C GLU A 187 -4.13 -16.13 20.32
N GLU A 188 -3.96 -15.37 21.41
CA GLU A 188 -5.01 -14.49 21.94
C GLU A 188 -5.38 -13.35 21.00
N LEU A 189 -4.39 -12.62 20.46
CA LEU A 189 -4.63 -11.56 19.49
C LEU A 189 -5.40 -12.07 18.26
N MET A 190 -5.10 -13.29 17.80
CA MET A 190 -5.80 -13.93 16.69
C MET A 190 -7.25 -14.32 17.03
N ILE A 191 -7.50 -14.84 18.24
CA ILE A 191 -8.85 -15.23 18.70
C ILE A 191 -9.73 -14.00 18.93
N GLU A 192 -9.21 -13.00 19.63
CA GLU A 192 -9.95 -11.79 20.02
C GLU A 192 -10.03 -10.75 18.89
N LYS A 193 -9.30 -10.98 17.78
CA LYS A 193 -9.14 -10.04 16.67
C LYS A 193 -8.64 -8.67 17.15
N SER A 194 -7.71 -8.71 18.10
CA SER A 194 -7.11 -7.54 18.71
C SER A 194 -5.80 -7.16 18.03
N LEU A 195 -5.47 -5.87 18.06
CA LEU A 195 -4.30 -5.30 17.41
C LEU A 195 -3.32 -4.76 18.45
N LEU A 196 -2.02 -5.00 18.25
CA LEU A 196 -0.97 -4.56 19.16
C LEU A 196 -0.22 -3.36 18.56
N LYS A 197 0.11 -2.36 19.38
CA LYS A 197 0.88 -1.17 18.96
C LYS A 197 2.36 -1.28 19.30
N CYS A 198 3.18 -0.62 18.49
CA CYS A 198 4.57 -0.32 18.81
C CYS A 198 4.63 0.71 19.95
N GLU A 199 5.53 0.49 20.90
CA GLU A 199 5.75 1.42 22.02
C GLU A 199 6.43 2.74 21.63
N THR A 200 7.08 2.78 20.46
CA THR A 200 7.87 3.94 20.04
C THR A 200 7.11 4.85 19.09
N CYS A 201 6.45 4.29 18.08
CA CYS A 201 5.74 5.07 17.05
C CYS A 201 4.22 4.96 17.13
N GLU A 202 3.69 4.17 18.07
CA GLU A 202 2.26 3.90 18.24
C GLU A 202 1.56 3.27 17.04
N GLN A 203 2.29 2.82 16.01
CA GLN A 203 1.71 2.13 14.87
C GLN A 203 1.35 0.69 15.22
N ILE A 204 0.33 0.15 14.55
CA ILE A 204 -0.06 -1.27 14.67
C ILE A 204 1.07 -2.15 14.15
N LEU A 205 1.41 -3.17 14.92
CA LEU A 205 2.38 -4.21 14.59
C LEU A 205 1.76 -5.23 13.64
N ILE A 206 2.44 -5.51 12.52
CA ILE A 206 1.94 -6.42 11.47
C ILE A 206 2.57 -7.79 11.65
N TYR A 207 1.76 -8.83 11.82
CA TYR A 207 2.28 -10.20 11.90
C TYR A 207 2.88 -10.63 10.55
N LEU A 208 4.16 -11.02 10.53
CA LEU A 208 4.90 -11.34 9.30
C LEU A 208 4.66 -12.76 8.76
N GLY A 209 3.86 -13.59 9.44
CA GLY A 209 3.74 -15.00 9.06
C GLY A 209 5.07 -15.76 9.21
N LYS A 210 5.11 -17.02 8.74
CA LYS A 210 6.37 -17.76 8.57
C LYS A 210 6.84 -17.56 7.13
N GLU A 211 7.85 -16.71 6.92
CA GLU A 211 8.52 -16.55 5.62
C GLU A 211 9.47 -17.72 5.34
N GLU A 212 9.26 -18.41 4.22
CA GLU A 212 10.33 -19.11 3.49
C GLU A 212 10.77 -18.21 2.32
N GLY A 213 12.07 -17.97 2.21
CA GLY A 213 12.65 -16.93 1.35
C GLY A 213 13.11 -17.41 -0.03
N GLU A 214 13.14 -16.46 -0.97
CA GLU A 214 14.15 -16.23 -2.03
C GLU A 214 13.71 -14.99 -2.84
N LEU A 215 14.63 -14.38 -3.62
CA LEU A 215 14.28 -13.23 -4.46
C LEU A 215 13.27 -13.65 -5.54
N LYS A 216 12.11 -13.00 -5.56
CA LYS A 216 10.92 -13.41 -6.30
C LYS A 216 10.96 -12.93 -7.75
N SER A 217 10.66 -13.83 -8.69
CA SER A 217 10.48 -13.50 -10.11
C SER A 217 9.22 -12.65 -10.32
N LEU A 218 9.07 -12.00 -11.48
CA LEU A 218 7.85 -11.23 -11.83
C LEU A 218 6.58 -12.07 -11.64
N LYS A 219 6.66 -13.37 -11.91
CA LYS A 219 5.57 -14.31 -11.76
C LYS A 219 5.23 -14.59 -10.29
N ASP A 220 6.25 -14.58 -9.44
CA ASP A 220 6.12 -14.74 -7.99
C ASP A 220 5.56 -13.45 -7.34
N LEU A 221 5.94 -12.28 -7.86
CA LEU A 221 5.36 -10.99 -7.48
C LEU A 221 3.89 -10.84 -7.92
N GLU A 222 3.53 -11.32 -9.12
CA GLU A 222 2.14 -11.39 -9.58
C GLU A 222 1.29 -12.31 -8.67
N GLN A 223 1.84 -13.45 -8.24
CA GLN A 223 1.19 -14.32 -7.26
C GLN A 223 1.06 -13.69 -5.87
N GLU A 224 2.09 -12.97 -5.41
CA GLU A 224 2.05 -12.27 -4.13
C GLU A 224 0.99 -11.17 -4.13
N PHE A 225 0.93 -10.40 -5.22
CA PHE A 225 -0.07 -9.38 -5.45
C PHE A 225 -1.49 -9.97 -5.46
N GLU A 226 -1.69 -11.15 -6.04
CA GLU A 226 -2.96 -11.89 -5.97
C GLU A 226 -3.34 -12.37 -4.56
N MET A 227 -2.38 -12.47 -3.63
CA MET A 227 -2.62 -12.86 -2.23
C MET A 227 -2.83 -11.67 -1.30
N ILE A 228 -2.22 -10.51 -1.58
CA ILE A 228 -2.27 -9.29 -0.76
C ILE A 228 -3.71 -8.73 -0.63
N GLY A 229 -4.63 -9.10 -1.53
CA GLY A 229 -6.06 -8.76 -1.47
C GLY A 229 -7.03 -9.90 -1.10
N LYS A 230 -6.53 -11.05 -0.59
CA LYS A 230 -7.35 -12.23 -0.24
C LYS A 230 -7.43 -12.51 1.27
N SER A 231 -7.04 -11.57 2.13
CA SER A 231 -7.40 -11.65 3.55
C SER A 231 -8.91 -11.48 3.70
N ASN A 232 -9.57 -12.59 4.04
CA ASN A 232 -11.00 -12.85 3.94
C ASN A 232 -11.94 -11.80 4.55
N VAL A 233 -13.03 -11.56 3.79
CA VAL A 233 -14.45 -11.43 4.20
C VAL A 233 -14.75 -11.73 5.66
#